data_AF-S3IIA4-F1
#
_entry.id   AF-S3IIA4-F1
#
_cell.length_a   1.000
_cell.length_b   1.000
_cell.length_c   1.000
_cell.angle_alpha   90.00
_cell.angle_beta   90.00
_cell.angle_gamma   90.00
#
_symmetry.space_group_name_H-M   'P 1'
#
loop_
_entity.id
_entity.type
_entity.pdbx_description
1 polymer ?
#
loop_
_entity_poly.entity_id
_entity_poly.type
_entity_poly.pdbx_seq_one_letter_code
_entity_poly.pdbx_strand_id
1 'polypeptide(L)'
;MSRRIRTAEQSARRETAIAKEAILTAVADGTAPRDPRARGDHYRRHLTDAHRTIGILQNRIAELEAEKAKIKRQAEYDLSLCVTRREAEEGRLGAFRLAKGLAVNLAEPDDVPNHLSEAIWNLPDPKPKWSR
;
A
#
# COMPACT_ATOMS: atom_id res chain seq x y z
N MET A 1 29.23 -8.99 29.82
CA MET A 1 28.11 -9.66 29.12
C MET A 1 26.81 -8.92 29.41
N SER A 2 26.33 -8.12 28.46
CA SER A 2 25.12 -7.29 28.64
C SER A 2 23.86 -8.16 28.60
N ARG A 3 23.16 -8.27 29.74
CA ARG A 3 21.78 -8.78 29.78
C ARG A 3 20.90 -7.70 29.17
N ARG A 4 20.61 -7.78 27.86
CA ARG A 4 19.59 -6.92 27.23
C ARG A 4 18.28 -7.10 27.99
N ILE A 5 17.77 -6.00 28.54
CA ILE A 5 16.45 -5.93 29.19
C ILE A 5 15.43 -6.35 28.12
N ARG A 6 14.81 -7.52 28.32
CA ARG A 6 13.68 -7.97 27.49
C ARG A 6 12.49 -7.12 27.88
N THR A 7 11.81 -6.53 26.90
CA THR A 7 10.57 -5.79 27.18
C THR A 7 9.49 -6.77 27.65
N ALA A 8 8.54 -6.31 28.45
CA ALA A 8 7.41 -7.13 28.90
C ALA A 8 6.67 -7.79 27.72
N GLU A 9 6.56 -7.06 26.60
CA GLU A 9 6.00 -7.57 25.36
C GLU A 9 6.81 -8.72 24.74
N GLN A 10 8.15 -8.64 24.76
CA GLN A 10 9.00 -9.74 24.30
C GLN A 10 8.91 -10.97 25.20
N SER A 11 8.72 -10.79 26.51
CA SER A 11 8.47 -11.90 27.44
C SER A 11 7.11 -12.56 27.16
N ALA A 12 6.05 -11.75 27.04
CA ALA A 12 4.69 -12.24 26.75
C ALA A 12 4.62 -12.99 25.40
N ARG A 13 5.27 -12.49 24.35
CA ARG A 13 5.36 -13.21 23.06
C ARG A 13 6.09 -14.55 23.18
N ARG A 14 7.10 -14.63 24.04
CA ARG A 14 7.83 -15.88 24.29
C ARG A 14 6.98 -16.87 25.09
N GLU A 15 6.32 -16.41 26.15
CA GLU A 15 5.44 -17.23 26.98
C GLU A 15 4.25 -17.77 26.17
N THR A 16 3.63 -16.94 25.34
CA THR A 16 2.57 -17.38 24.42
C THR A 16 3.05 -18.39 23.39
N ALA A 17 4.27 -18.24 22.86
CA ALA A 17 4.86 -19.22 21.95
C ALA A 17 5.10 -20.57 22.65
N ILE A 18 5.65 -20.56 23.86
CA ILE A 18 5.88 -21.77 24.67
C ILE A 18 4.54 -22.45 25.02
N ALA A 19 3.53 -21.67 25.43
CA ALA A 19 2.19 -22.21 25.72
C ALA A 19 1.56 -22.84 24.48
N LYS A 20 1.71 -22.21 23.31
CA LYS A 20 1.22 -22.75 22.03
C LYS A 20 1.92 -24.06 21.68
N GLU A 21 3.23 -24.13 21.84
CA GLU A 21 4.01 -25.35 21.62
C GLU A 21 3.57 -26.47 22.56
N ALA A 22 3.40 -26.17 23.85
CA ALA A 22 2.93 -27.15 24.83
C ALA A 22 1.52 -27.68 24.51
N ILE A 23 0.60 -26.82 24.05
CA ILE A 23 -0.73 -27.24 23.63
C ILE A 23 -0.66 -28.14 22.39
N LEU A 24 0.13 -27.78 21.39
CA LEU A 24 0.26 -28.57 20.16
C LEU A 24 0.85 -29.96 20.44
N THR A 25 1.86 -30.03 21.31
CA THR A 25 2.44 -31.31 21.76
C THR A 25 1.42 -32.14 22.54
N ALA A 26 0.69 -31.52 23.47
CA ALA A 26 -0.35 -32.23 24.23
C ALA A 26 -1.48 -32.76 23.33
N VAL A 27 -1.86 -32.03 22.28
CA VAL A 27 -2.83 -32.49 21.28
C VAL A 27 -2.29 -33.66 20.48
N ALA A 28 -1.04 -33.59 20.01
CA ALA A 28 -0.40 -34.70 19.30
C ALA A 28 -0.33 -35.97 20.17
N ASP A 29 0.10 -35.83 21.42
CA ASP A 29 0.17 -36.91 22.40
C ASP A 29 -1.22 -37.48 22.75
N GLY A 30 -2.25 -36.62 22.77
CA GLY A 30 -3.65 -37.04 22.95
C GLY A 30 -4.18 -37.89 21.81
N THR A 31 -3.60 -37.77 20.61
CA THR A 31 -3.94 -38.60 19.43
C THR A 31 -3.01 -39.79 19.23
N ALA A 32 -1.99 -39.94 20.07
CA ALA A 32 -0.98 -40.99 19.92
C ALA A 32 -1.53 -42.38 20.33
N PRO A 33 -1.15 -43.45 19.61
CA PRO A 33 -1.49 -44.81 20.01
C PRO A 33 -0.98 -45.17 21.41
N ARG A 34 -1.77 -45.95 22.16
CA ARG A 34 -1.36 -46.43 23.49
C ARG A 34 -0.16 -47.37 23.42
N ASP A 35 -0.05 -48.18 22.36
CA ASP A 35 1.08 -49.08 22.11
C ASP A 35 2.37 -48.27 21.82
N PRO A 36 3.43 -48.41 22.65
CA PRO A 36 4.70 -47.71 22.45
C PRO A 36 5.36 -47.98 21.10
N ARG A 37 5.16 -49.17 20.50
CA ARG A 37 5.76 -49.51 19.21
C ARG A 37 5.12 -48.74 18.06
N ALA A 38 3.81 -48.48 18.14
CA ALA A 38 3.05 -47.74 17.13
C ALA A 38 3.24 -46.20 17.24
N ARG A 39 3.73 -45.68 18.37
CA ARG A 39 3.95 -44.23 18.56
C ARG A 39 5.01 -43.67 17.63
N GLY A 40 6.10 -44.42 17.39
CA GLY A 40 7.17 -43.96 16.50
C GLY A 40 6.67 -43.68 15.08
N ASP A 41 5.82 -44.56 14.55
CA ASP A 41 5.22 -44.38 13.22
C ASP A 41 4.22 -43.22 13.20
N HIS A 42 3.44 -43.05 14.27
CA HIS A 42 2.49 -41.95 14.43
C HIS A 42 3.18 -40.57 14.34
N TYR A 43 4.23 -40.33 15.13
CA TYR A 43 4.92 -39.03 15.09
C TYR A 43 5.63 -38.79 13.77
N ARG A 44 6.20 -39.83 13.14
CA ARG A 44 6.81 -39.69 11.80
C ARG A 44 5.79 -39.24 10.76
N ARG A 45 4.58 -39.81 10.77
CA ARG A 45 3.47 -39.38 9.88
C ARG A 45 3.08 -37.92 10.14
N HIS A 46 2.88 -37.55 11.40
CA HIS A 46 2.56 -36.16 11.76
C HIS A 46 3.62 -35.17 11.30
N LEU A 47 4.91 -35.50 11.43
CA LEU A 47 6.01 -34.67 10.93
C LEU A 47 5.98 -34.55 9.40
N THR A 48 5.71 -35.63 8.68
CA THR A 48 5.56 -35.60 7.22
C THR A 48 4.39 -34.70 6.80
N ASP A 49 3.24 -34.83 7.46
CA ASP A 49 2.04 -34.02 7.16
C ASP A 49 2.26 -32.54 7.49
N ALA A 50 2.95 -32.24 8.59
CA ALA A 50 3.35 -30.89 8.96
C ALA A 50 4.28 -30.29 7.90
N HIS A 51 5.31 -31.00 7.47
CA HIS A 51 6.21 -30.54 6.41
C HIS A 51 5.47 -30.27 5.09
N ARG A 52 4.53 -31.15 4.72
CA ARG A 52 3.70 -30.93 3.53
C ARG A 52 2.88 -29.64 3.64
N THR A 53 2.24 -29.44 4.79
CA THR A 53 1.44 -28.24 5.06
C THR A 53 2.29 -26.97 5.04
N ILE A 54 3.49 -27.02 5.63
CA ILE A 54 4.46 -25.92 5.58
C ILE A 54 4.83 -25.59 4.13
N GLY A 55 5.11 -26.58 3.30
CA GLY A 55 5.41 -26.37 1.88
C GLY A 55 4.26 -25.71 1.12
N ILE A 56 3.01 -26.14 1.37
CA ILE A 56 1.81 -25.52 0.77
C ILE A 56 1.71 -24.04 1.20
N LEU A 57 1.90 -23.74 2.48
CA LEU A 57 1.84 -22.38 2.99
C LEU A 57 2.97 -21.50 2.46
N GLN A 58 4.19 -22.02 2.34
CA GLN A 58 5.32 -21.31 1.75
C GLN A 58 5.05 -20.93 0.29
N ASN A 59 4.52 -21.85 -0.50
CA ASN A 59 4.11 -21.57 -1.88
C ASN A 59 3.03 -20.49 -1.92
N ARG A 60 2.02 -20.58 -1.05
CA ARG A 60 0.95 -19.59 -1.00
C ARG A 60 1.44 -18.20 -0.59
N ILE A 61 2.40 -18.12 0.34
CA ILE A 61 3.05 -16.85 0.71
C ILE A 61 3.78 -16.28 -0.49
N ALA A 62 4.57 -17.08 -1.21
CA ALA A 62 5.30 -16.62 -2.39
C ALA A 62 4.36 -16.11 -3.50
N GLU A 63 3.25 -16.79 -3.75
CA GLU A 63 2.20 -16.34 -4.68
C GLU A 63 1.63 -14.98 -4.27
N LEU A 64 1.23 -14.82 -3.00
CA LEU A 64 0.66 -13.58 -2.48
C LEU A 64 1.66 -12.42 -2.52
N GLU A 65 2.93 -12.68 -2.25
CA GLU A 65 4.00 -11.68 -2.38
C GLU A 65 4.17 -11.22 -3.83
N ALA A 66 4.12 -12.15 -4.79
CA ALA A 66 4.17 -11.85 -6.22
C ALA A 66 2.94 -11.04 -6.68
N GLU A 67 1.74 -11.41 -6.26
CA GLU A 67 0.49 -10.69 -6.54
C GLU A 67 0.56 -9.25 -6.00
N LYS A 68 0.98 -9.09 -4.73
CA LYS A 68 1.17 -7.78 -4.11
C LYS A 68 2.17 -6.93 -4.88
N ALA A 69 3.30 -7.50 -5.29
CA ALA A 69 4.31 -6.80 -6.08
C ALA A 69 3.76 -6.34 -7.43
N LYS A 70 2.96 -7.18 -8.10
CA LYS A 70 2.29 -6.84 -9.36
C LYS A 70 1.31 -5.69 -9.19
N ILE A 71 0.44 -5.75 -8.19
CA ILE A 71 -0.54 -4.69 -7.88
C ILE A 71 0.17 -3.37 -7.58
N LYS A 72 1.24 -3.42 -6.78
CA LYS A 72 2.03 -2.24 -6.45
C LYS A 72 2.62 -1.59 -7.70
N ARG A 73 3.24 -2.38 -8.58
CA ARG A 73 3.80 -1.88 -9.84
C ARG A 73 2.73 -1.27 -10.74
N GLN A 74 1.56 -1.89 -10.83
CA GLN A 74 0.45 -1.35 -11.60
C GLN A 74 -0.01 0.00 -11.04
N ALA A 75 -0.19 0.09 -9.72
CA ALA A 75 -0.59 1.35 -9.08
C ALA A 75 0.45 2.46 -9.27
N GLU A 76 1.75 2.14 -9.20
CA GLU A 76 2.84 3.09 -9.48
C GLU A 76 2.82 3.55 -10.95
N TYR A 77 2.58 2.63 -11.88
CA TYR A 77 2.44 2.96 -13.29
C TYR A 77 1.21 3.84 -13.57
N ASP A 78 0.05 3.48 -13.04
CA ASP A 78 -1.19 4.24 -13.19
C ASP A 78 -1.03 5.66 -12.61
N LEU A 79 -0.35 5.79 -11.46
CA LEU A 79 -0.02 7.09 -10.88
C LEU A 79 0.92 7.89 -11.77
N SER A 80 1.89 7.24 -12.43
CA SER A 80 2.82 7.90 -13.35
C SER A 80 2.16 8.44 -14.62
N LEU A 81 1.04 7.85 -15.05
CA LEU A 81 0.25 8.32 -16.19
C LEU A 81 -0.71 9.46 -15.82
N CYS A 82 -1.01 9.63 -14.54
CA CYS A 82 -1.92 10.66 -14.06
C CYS A 82 -1.18 11.98 -13.83
N VAL A 83 -1.75 13.07 -14.34
CA VAL A 83 -1.34 14.42 -13.96
C VAL A 83 -1.75 14.65 -12.51
N THR A 84 -0.85 15.21 -11.70
CA THR A 84 -1.19 15.49 -10.31
C THR A 84 -2.30 16.54 -10.23
N ARG A 85 -3.16 16.48 -9.20
CA ARG A 85 -4.23 17.48 -9.01
C ARG A 85 -3.70 18.92 -9.04
N ARG A 86 -2.47 19.11 -8.57
CA ARG A 86 -1.77 20.40 -8.61
C ARG A 86 -1.48 20.85 -10.03
N GLU A 87 -0.83 20.01 -10.82
CA GLU A 87 -0.49 20.33 -12.22
C GLU A 87 -1.76 20.54 -13.06
N ALA A 88 -2.82 19.76 -12.81
CA ALA A 88 -4.10 19.95 -13.47
C ALA A 88 -4.75 21.30 -13.13
N GLU A 89 -4.68 21.75 -11.87
CA GLU A 89 -5.17 23.07 -11.46
C GLU A 89 -4.28 24.20 -12.02
N GLU A 90 -2.95 24.04 -12.01
CA GLU A 90 -2.01 24.99 -12.62
C GLU A 90 -2.27 25.15 -14.12
N GLY A 91 -2.49 24.04 -14.84
CA GLY A 91 -2.86 24.05 -16.25
C GLY A 91 -4.20 24.76 -16.51
N ARG A 92 -5.21 24.53 -15.66
CA ARG A 92 -6.51 25.20 -15.76
C ARG A 92 -6.40 26.71 -15.57
N LEU A 93 -5.67 27.16 -14.55
CA LEU A 93 -5.45 28.58 -14.28
C LEU A 93 -4.60 29.22 -15.37
N GLY A 94 -3.56 28.52 -15.84
CA GLY A 94 -2.73 28.95 -16.97
C GLY A 94 -3.53 29.14 -18.25
N ALA A 95 -4.40 28.18 -18.59
CA ALA A 95 -5.27 28.27 -19.76
C ALA A 95 -6.23 29.47 -19.67
N PHE A 96 -6.79 29.75 -18.49
CA PHE A 96 -7.64 30.93 -18.28
C PHE A 96 -6.85 32.23 -18.49
N ARG A 97 -5.64 32.35 -17.92
CA ARG A 97 -4.79 33.53 -18.09
C ARG A 97 -4.37 33.74 -19.55
N LEU A 98 -4.07 32.66 -20.27
CA LEU A 98 -3.76 32.71 -21.69
C LEU A 98 -4.97 33.18 -22.51
N ALA A 99 -6.16 32.64 -22.24
CA ALA A 99 -7.39 33.08 -22.89
C ALA A 99 -7.69 34.56 -22.60
N LYS A 100 -7.43 35.02 -21.37
CA LYS A 100 -7.55 36.43 -20.98
C LYS A 100 -6.61 37.32 -21.80
N GLY A 101 -5.34 36.94 -21.95
CA GLY A 101 -4.37 37.66 -22.78
C GLY A 101 -4.78 37.70 -24.27
N LEU A 102 -5.24 36.58 -24.82
CA LEU A 102 -5.76 36.54 -26.19
C LEU A 102 -6.99 37.42 -26.39
N ALA A 103 -7.89 37.48 -25.39
CA ALA A 103 -9.06 38.34 -25.42
C ALA A 103 -8.71 39.84 -25.33
N VAL A 104 -7.67 40.19 -24.55
CA VAL A 104 -7.10 41.54 -24.52
C VAL A 104 -6.59 41.93 -25.91
N ASN A 105 -5.75 41.09 -26.52
CA ASN A 105 -5.21 41.37 -27.86
C ASN A 105 -6.33 41.51 -28.91
N LEU A 106 -7.39 40.70 -28.82
CA LEU A 106 -8.53 40.80 -29.72
C LEU A 106 -9.35 42.10 -29.50
N ALA A 107 -9.38 42.60 -28.26
CA ALA A 107 -10.04 43.86 -27.92
C ALA A 107 -9.24 45.09 -28.34
N GLU A 108 -7.95 44.94 -28.69
CA GLU A 108 -7.03 46.02 -29.08
C GLU A 108 -6.72 45.94 -30.60
N PRO A 109 -7.65 46.33 -31.48
CA PRO A 109 -7.53 46.14 -32.94
C PRO A 109 -6.34 46.86 -33.59
N ASP A 110 -5.81 47.90 -32.96
CA ASP A 110 -4.64 48.67 -33.40
C ASP A 110 -3.49 48.60 -32.37
N ASP A 111 -3.48 47.59 -31.48
CA ASP A 111 -2.57 47.49 -30.33
C ASP A 111 -2.65 48.71 -29.37
N VAL A 112 -3.80 49.41 -29.37
CA VAL A 112 -4.08 50.54 -28.48
C VAL A 112 -4.95 50.07 -27.32
N PRO A 113 -4.46 50.17 -26.06
CA PRO A 113 -5.25 49.85 -24.89
C PRO A 113 -6.54 50.65 -24.82
N ASN A 114 -7.62 49.98 -24.43
CA ASN A 114 -8.92 50.60 -24.27
C ASN A 114 -9.63 50.10 -23.01
N HIS A 115 -10.76 50.72 -22.68
CA HIS A 115 -11.51 50.36 -21.48
C HIS A 115 -11.96 48.89 -21.45
N LEU A 116 -12.22 48.29 -22.62
CA LEU A 116 -12.61 46.88 -22.70
C LEU A 116 -11.42 45.96 -22.40
N SER A 117 -10.25 46.23 -22.97
CA SER A 117 -9.06 45.44 -22.73
C SER A 117 -8.57 45.53 -21.27
N GLU A 118 -8.63 46.72 -20.67
CA GLU A 118 -8.39 46.90 -19.24
C GLU A 118 -9.37 46.11 -18.36
N ALA A 119 -10.66 46.13 -18.70
CA ALA A 119 -11.67 45.38 -17.96
C ALA A 119 -11.43 43.86 -18.03
N ILE A 120 -11.05 43.35 -19.22
CA ILE A 120 -10.70 41.94 -19.41
C ILE A 120 -9.46 41.58 -18.59
N TRP A 121 -8.41 42.40 -18.63
CA TRP A 121 -7.17 42.14 -17.89
C TRP A 121 -7.40 42.05 -16.38
N ASN A 122 -8.30 42.90 -15.86
CA ASN A 122 -8.66 42.96 -14.45
C ASN A 122 -9.64 41.87 -13.99
N LEU A 123 -10.06 40.95 -14.87
CA LEU A 123 -10.89 39.81 -14.45
C LEU A 123 -10.13 38.94 -13.43
N PRO A 124 -10.78 38.58 -12.30
CA PRO A 124 -10.17 37.73 -11.29
C PRO A 124 -9.99 36.31 -11.82
N ASP A 125 -8.93 35.64 -11.35
CA ASP A 125 -8.72 34.23 -11.64
C ASP A 125 -9.88 33.39 -11.06
N PRO A 126 -10.31 32.31 -11.76
CA PRO A 126 -11.37 31.46 -11.28
C PRO A 126 -10.94 30.76 -9.99
N LYS A 127 -11.89 30.62 -9.05
CA LYS A 127 -11.64 29.91 -7.77
C LYS A 127 -11.05 28.51 -8.04
N PRO A 128 -10.07 28.06 -7.25
CA PRO A 128 -9.52 26.71 -7.39
C PRO A 128 -10.62 25.67 -7.31
N LYS A 129 -10.63 24.71 -8.25
CA LYS A 129 -11.64 23.66 -8.27
C LYS A 129 -11.28 22.55 -7.29
N TRP A 130 -9.98 22.25 -7.18
CA TRP A 130 -9.46 21.29 -6.23
C TRP A 130 -8.66 22.05 -5.16
N SER A 131 -9.26 22.29 -3.99
CA SER A 131 -8.52 22.84 -2.84
C SER A 131 -7.61 21.77 -2.23
N ARG A 132 -6.54 22.22 -1.56
CA ARG A 132 -5.67 21.35 -0.75
C ARG A 132 -6.46 20.66 0.36
#